data_AF-A0A922I2V8-F1
#
_entry.id   AF-A0A922I2V8-F1
#
_cell.length_a   1.000
_cell.length_b   1.000
_cell.length_c   1.000
_cell.angle_alpha   90.00
_cell.angle_beta   90.00
_cell.angle_gamma   90.00
#
_symmetry.space_group_name_H-M   'P 1'
#
loop_
_entity.id
_entity.type
_entity.pdbx_description
1 polymer ?
#
loop_
_entity_poly.entity_id
_entity_poly.type
_entity_poly.pdbx_seq_one_letter_code
_entity_poly.pdbx_strand_id
1 'polypeptide(L)'
;YEQNIYFFFREFFFNLGFEHSIFSIFFVNFRIIQTFIMGYSINHINMADKIESIKDLKPQMSKINLIGIVIEVVTRYLTKDNHDIRLFRIADRTGTINVCIYDEPGTYIQTGDICRLTRCYTSTHKGSLTVYLGRNGKITKIGEFCMSFVESPNMSEPDPSYQMAAMNS
;
A
#
# COMPACT_ATOMS: atom_id res chain seq x y z
N TYR A 1 10.00 11.64 -2.12
CA TYR A 1 10.23 10.27 -1.60
C TYR A 1 11.71 9.88 -1.57
N GLU A 2 12.43 9.83 -2.70
CA GLU A 2 13.90 9.60 -2.66
C GLU A 2 14.63 10.66 -1.83
N GLN A 3 14.22 11.94 -1.94
CA GLN A 3 14.82 13.04 -1.17
C GLN A 3 14.61 12.94 0.35
N ASN A 4 13.49 12.38 0.82
CA ASN A 4 13.19 12.25 2.26
C ASN A 4 14.01 11.11 2.90
N ILE A 5 14.22 10.01 2.17
CA ILE A 5 15.10 8.92 2.59
C ILE A 5 16.56 9.39 2.61
N TYR A 6 16.98 10.14 1.58
CA TYR A 6 18.30 10.77 1.53
C TYR A 6 18.53 11.69 2.73
N PHE A 7 17.52 12.49 3.09
CA PHE A 7 17.57 13.41 4.22
C PHE A 7 17.69 12.66 5.56
N PHE A 8 16.87 11.62 5.78
CA PHE A 8 16.92 10.81 7.01
C PHE A 8 18.27 10.10 7.18
N PHE A 9 18.78 9.43 6.13
CA PHE A 9 20.09 8.79 6.20
C PHE A 9 21.22 9.83 6.36
N ARG A 10 21.12 10.99 5.70
CA ARG A 10 22.11 12.07 5.83
C ARG A 10 22.19 12.56 7.28
N GLU A 11 21.06 12.80 7.94
CA GLU A 11 21.02 13.19 9.36
C GLU A 11 21.56 12.06 10.26
N PHE A 12 21.21 10.80 10.00
CA PHE A 12 21.72 9.66 10.77
C PHE A 12 23.26 9.53 10.70
N PHE A 13 23.83 9.57 9.49
CA PHE A 13 25.28 9.44 9.31
C PHE A 13 26.06 10.70 9.72
N PHE A 14 25.45 11.88 9.61
CA PHE A 14 26.01 13.12 10.14
C PHE A 14 26.14 13.08 11.67
N ASN A 15 25.11 12.57 12.37
CA ASN A 15 25.15 12.38 13.82
C ASN A 15 26.19 11.33 14.27
N LEU A 16 26.62 10.45 13.37
CA LEU A 16 27.70 9.48 13.61
C LEU A 16 29.09 9.98 13.19
N GLY A 17 29.21 11.22 12.70
CA GLY A 17 30.49 11.85 12.38
C GLY A 17 31.17 11.37 11.09
N PHE A 18 30.43 10.75 10.17
CA PHE A 18 31.01 10.28 8.90
C PHE A 18 31.21 11.41 7.88
N GLU A 19 32.34 11.38 7.16
CA GLU A 19 32.61 12.32 6.06
C GLU A 19 31.67 12.12 4.85
N HIS A 20 31.37 13.21 4.13
CA HIS A 20 30.42 13.23 3.00
C HIS A 20 30.74 12.23 1.87
N SER A 21 32.02 11.90 1.66
CA SER A 21 32.49 10.93 0.66
C SER A 21 32.09 9.49 1.01
N ILE A 22 32.13 9.14 2.30
CA ILE A 22 31.76 7.83 2.83
C ILE A 22 30.24 7.63 2.73
N PHE A 23 29.46 8.69 2.96
CA PHE A 23 28.02 8.67 2.83
C PHE A 23 27.54 8.25 1.43
N SER A 24 28.17 8.78 0.37
CA SER A 24 27.77 8.44 -1.00
C SER A 24 28.02 6.96 -1.33
N ILE A 25 29.11 6.38 -0.80
CA ILE A 25 29.46 4.97 -0.99
C ILE A 25 28.51 4.06 -0.19
N PHE A 26 28.22 4.40 1.07
CA PHE A 26 27.24 3.66 1.86
C PHE A 26 25.84 3.74 1.26
N PHE A 27 25.43 4.91 0.77
CA PHE A 27 24.11 5.09 0.17
C PHE A 27 23.95 4.28 -1.13
N VAL A 28 24.98 4.25 -1.98
CA VAL A 28 24.97 3.43 -3.20
C VAL A 28 24.94 1.93 -2.86
N ASN A 29 25.80 1.47 -1.95
CA ASN A 29 25.82 0.06 -1.55
C ASN A 29 24.53 -0.35 -0.80
N PHE A 30 23.98 0.52 0.04
CA PHE A 30 22.71 0.30 0.72
C PHE A 30 21.56 0.22 -0.27
N ARG A 31 21.47 1.13 -1.26
CA ARG A 31 20.46 1.02 -2.33
C ARG A 31 20.59 -0.27 -3.12
N ILE A 32 21.81 -0.69 -3.46
CA ILE A 32 22.04 -1.94 -4.19
C ILE A 32 21.62 -3.15 -3.34
N ILE A 33 22.08 -3.23 -2.10
CA ILE A 33 21.78 -4.35 -1.18
C ILE A 33 20.29 -4.39 -0.85
N GLN A 34 19.65 -3.26 -0.58
CA GLN A 34 18.22 -3.14 -0.34
C GLN A 34 17.42 -3.54 -1.60
N THR A 35 17.84 -3.15 -2.80
CA THR A 35 17.20 -3.58 -4.06
C THR A 35 17.33 -5.09 -4.25
N PHE A 36 18.49 -5.67 -3.94
CA PHE A 36 18.72 -7.11 -4.03
C PHE A 36 17.95 -7.90 -2.96
N ILE A 37 17.97 -7.48 -1.70
CA ILE A 37 17.27 -8.14 -0.59
C ILE A 37 15.76 -8.00 -0.76
N MET A 38 15.26 -6.81 -1.13
CA MET A 38 13.84 -6.60 -1.35
C MET A 38 13.38 -7.31 -2.62
N GLY A 39 14.18 -7.33 -3.69
CA GLY A 39 13.93 -8.15 -4.88
C GLY A 39 13.88 -9.65 -4.56
N TYR A 40 14.82 -10.16 -3.76
CA TYR A 40 14.83 -11.55 -3.29
C TYR A 40 13.65 -11.87 -2.37
N SER A 41 13.33 -10.99 -1.43
CA SER A 41 12.25 -11.15 -0.47
C SER A 41 10.90 -11.18 -1.17
N ILE A 42 10.67 -10.30 -2.16
CA ILE A 42 9.47 -10.29 -3.01
C ILE A 42 9.34 -11.58 -3.83
N ASN A 43 10.47 -12.14 -4.32
CA ASN A 43 10.46 -13.39 -5.09
C ASN A 43 10.19 -14.63 -4.21
N HIS A 44 10.51 -14.61 -2.91
CA HIS A 44 10.35 -15.77 -2.03
C HIS A 44 8.98 -15.87 -1.34
N ILE A 45 8.05 -14.96 -1.62
CA ILE A 45 6.69 -14.97 -1.04
C ILE A 45 5.76 -15.87 -1.85
N ASN A 46 5.92 -17.20 -1.80
CA ASN A 46 5.04 -18.19 -2.45
C ASN A 46 4.66 -17.82 -3.91
N MET A 47 5.55 -18.17 -4.85
CA MET A 47 5.47 -17.94 -6.30
C MET A 47 4.26 -18.59 -7.02
N ALA A 48 3.27 -19.13 -6.31
CA ALA A 48 2.12 -19.83 -6.90
C ALA A 48 0.95 -18.91 -7.27
N ASP A 49 0.85 -17.73 -6.65
CA ASP A 49 -0.30 -16.85 -6.78
C ASP A 49 0.04 -15.60 -7.62
N LYS A 50 -0.69 -15.40 -8.72
CA LYS A 50 -0.59 -14.20 -9.56
C LYS A 50 -0.87 -12.95 -8.71
N ILE A 51 0.05 -11.98 -8.74
CA ILE A 51 -0.11 -10.65 -8.13
C ILE A 51 -0.62 -9.71 -9.20
N GLU A 52 -1.76 -9.07 -8.94
CA GLU A 52 -2.34 -8.07 -9.82
C GLU A 52 -1.77 -6.68 -9.50
N SER A 53 -1.58 -5.86 -10.53
CA SER A 53 -1.18 -4.45 -10.35
C SER A 53 -2.41 -3.60 -10.07
N ILE A 54 -2.26 -2.52 -9.29
CA ILE A 54 -3.39 -1.65 -8.91
C ILE A 54 -4.11 -1.08 -10.13
N LYS A 55 -3.37 -0.64 -11.16
CA LYS A 55 -3.95 -0.11 -12.41
C LYS A 55 -4.87 -1.08 -13.15
N ASP A 56 -4.66 -2.38 -12.98
CA ASP A 56 -5.38 -3.43 -13.71
C ASP A 56 -6.64 -3.89 -12.96
N LEU A 57 -6.85 -3.35 -11.74
CA LEU A 57 -8.01 -3.62 -10.93
C LEU A 57 -9.26 -2.97 -11.53
N LYS A 58 -10.31 -3.78 -11.66
CA LYS A 58 -11.63 -3.39 -12.14
C LYS A 58 -12.67 -3.70 -11.07
N PRO A 59 -13.85 -3.08 -11.10
CA PRO A 59 -14.96 -3.47 -10.24
C PRO A 59 -15.29 -4.96 -10.38
N GLN A 60 -15.77 -5.59 -9.28
CA GLN A 60 -16.30 -6.96 -9.27
C GLN A 60 -15.27 -8.07 -9.60
N MET A 61 -13.97 -7.79 -9.47
CA MET A 61 -12.94 -8.82 -9.55
C MET A 61 -12.89 -9.61 -8.23
N SER A 62 -12.62 -10.91 -8.32
CA SER A 62 -12.50 -11.78 -7.15
C SER A 62 -11.23 -12.61 -7.23
N LYS A 63 -10.78 -13.13 -6.08
CA LYS A 63 -9.54 -13.92 -5.94
C LYS A 63 -8.30 -13.17 -6.40
N ILE A 64 -8.27 -11.86 -6.20
CA ILE A 64 -7.13 -11.02 -6.52
C ILE A 64 -6.10 -11.10 -5.37
N ASN A 65 -4.83 -11.04 -5.72
CA ASN A 65 -3.74 -10.87 -4.76
C ASN A 65 -3.01 -9.58 -5.11
N LEU A 66 -2.68 -8.80 -4.09
CA LEU A 66 -2.10 -7.48 -4.23
C LEU A 66 -0.95 -7.34 -3.24
N ILE A 67 0.10 -6.61 -3.64
CA ILE A 67 1.14 -6.13 -2.74
C ILE A 67 1.20 -4.63 -2.90
N GLY A 68 1.19 -3.91 -1.79
CA GLY A 68 1.31 -2.46 -1.80
C GLY A 68 1.74 -1.91 -0.45
N ILE A 69 2.18 -0.66 -0.47
CA ILE A 69 2.55 0.11 0.72
C ILE A 69 1.37 0.96 1.17
N VAL A 70 1.12 0.96 2.48
CA VAL A 70 0.08 1.80 3.08
C VAL A 70 0.58 3.24 3.13
N ILE A 71 -0.08 4.14 2.40
CA ILE A 71 0.24 5.57 2.41
C ILE A 71 -0.43 6.24 3.61
N GLU A 72 -1.74 6.02 3.77
CA GLU A 72 -2.53 6.69 4.79
C GLU A 72 -3.67 5.82 5.32
N VAL A 73 -4.14 6.18 6.51
CA VAL A 73 -5.39 5.70 7.08
C VAL A 73 -6.46 6.75 6.79
N VAL A 74 -7.34 6.47 5.83
CA VAL A 74 -8.35 7.42 5.32
C VAL A 74 -9.45 7.65 6.35
N THR A 75 -10.02 6.58 6.90
CA THR A 75 -11.07 6.67 7.91
C THR A 75 -11.10 5.44 8.80
N ARG A 76 -11.66 5.62 10.00
CA ARG A 76 -11.95 4.57 10.97
C ARG A 76 -13.34 4.81 11.53
N TYR A 77 -14.21 3.81 11.48
CA TYR A 77 -15.53 3.88 12.07
C TYR A 77 -15.94 2.55 12.69
N LEU A 78 -16.59 2.63 13.85
CA LEU A 78 -17.14 1.49 14.56
C LEU A 78 -18.60 1.30 14.15
N THR A 79 -18.98 0.09 13.74
CA THR A 79 -20.39 -0.20 13.45
C THR A 79 -21.21 -0.30 14.73
N LYS A 80 -22.54 -0.25 14.61
CA LYS A 80 -23.46 -0.47 15.73
C LYS A 80 -23.29 -1.84 16.38
N ASP A 81 -22.80 -2.81 15.61
CA ASP A 81 -22.51 -4.18 16.04
C ASP A 81 -21.07 -4.34 16.58
N ASN A 82 -20.38 -3.21 16.86
CA ASN A 82 -19.03 -3.16 17.42
C ASN A 82 -17.92 -3.73 16.51
N HIS A 83 -18.11 -3.69 15.19
CA HIS A 83 -17.05 -4.01 14.21
C HIS A 83 -16.22 -2.78 13.87
N ASP A 84 -14.89 -2.85 14.03
CA ASP A 84 -13.97 -1.76 13.66
C ASP A 84 -13.72 -1.83 12.15
N ILE A 85 -14.14 -0.81 11.41
CA ILE A 85 -13.90 -0.74 9.97
C ILE A 85 -12.89 0.35 9.68
N ARG A 86 -11.81 -0.03 9.01
CA ARG A 86 -10.71 0.87 8.66
C ARG A 86 -10.49 0.89 7.16
N LEU A 87 -10.42 2.10 6.62
CA LEU A 87 -10.13 2.37 5.23
C LEU A 87 -8.68 2.84 5.12
N PHE A 88 -7.88 2.12 4.36
CA PHE A 88 -6.49 2.44 4.08
C PHE A 88 -6.34 2.84 2.62
N ARG A 89 -5.43 3.76 2.34
CA ARG A 89 -4.96 4.00 0.97
C ARG A 89 -3.65 3.26 0.77
N ILE A 90 -3.68 2.30 -0.15
CA ILE A 90 -2.52 1.47 -0.49
C ILE A 90 -2.04 1.85 -1.88
N ALA A 91 -0.73 1.79 -2.08
CA ALA A 91 -0.08 2.17 -3.33
C ALA A 91 0.91 1.13 -3.82
N ASP A 92 1.06 1.09 -5.14
CA ASP A 92 2.10 0.34 -5.82
C ASP A 92 2.76 1.25 -6.87
N ARG A 93 3.65 0.69 -7.68
CA ARG A 93 4.31 1.41 -8.78
C ARG A 93 3.36 1.88 -9.89
N THR A 94 2.10 1.45 -9.88
CA THR A 94 1.12 1.67 -10.95
C THR A 94 -0.02 2.61 -10.56
N GLY A 95 -0.33 2.76 -9.28
CA GLY A 95 -1.37 3.66 -8.80
C GLY A 95 -1.67 3.49 -7.31
N THR A 96 -2.77 4.10 -6.88
CA THR A 96 -3.30 3.97 -5.52
C THR A 96 -4.72 3.44 -5.51
N ILE A 97 -5.09 2.75 -4.43
CA ILE A 97 -6.44 2.22 -4.23
C ILE A 97 -6.81 2.16 -2.74
N ASN A 98 -8.08 2.34 -2.46
CA ASN A 98 -8.67 2.18 -1.15
C ASN A 98 -8.84 0.71 -0.81
N VAL A 99 -8.47 0.33 0.41
CA VAL A 99 -8.62 -1.00 0.97
C VAL A 99 -9.38 -0.91 2.28
N CYS A 100 -10.49 -1.62 2.37
CA CYS A 100 -11.32 -1.68 3.55
C CYS A 100 -11.06 -3.00 4.31
N ILE A 101 -10.62 -2.88 5.56
CA ILE A 101 -10.33 -4.00 6.46
C ILE A 101 -11.26 -3.91 7.66
N TYR A 102 -11.78 -5.06 8.06
CA TYR A 102 -12.66 -5.22 9.21
C TYR A 102 -11.90 -5.80 10.39
N ASP A 103 -12.28 -5.37 11.59
CA ASP A 103 -11.90 -5.90 12.89
C ASP A 103 -10.39 -5.84 13.20
N GLU A 104 -9.92 -6.82 13.97
CA GLU A 104 -8.58 -6.93 14.53
C GLU A 104 -7.44 -6.77 13.49
N PRO A 105 -7.50 -7.38 12.28
CA PRO A 105 -6.42 -7.24 11.29
C PRO A 105 -6.13 -5.80 10.88
N GLY A 106 -7.12 -4.91 10.92
CA GLY A 106 -6.94 -3.48 10.64
C GLY A 106 -6.20 -2.74 11.75
N THR A 107 -6.13 -3.29 12.95
CA THR A 107 -5.56 -2.60 14.11
C THR A 107 -4.04 -2.52 14.08
N TYR A 108 -3.40 -3.53 13.50
CA TYR A 108 -1.94 -3.66 13.48
C TYR A 108 -1.26 -2.97 12.29
N ILE A 109 -2.06 -2.45 11.34
CA ILE A 109 -1.55 -1.84 10.11
C ILE A 109 -1.28 -0.36 10.33
N GLN A 110 -0.08 0.08 9.94
CA GLN A 110 0.36 1.46 10.04
C GLN A 110 0.78 2.02 8.68
N THR A 111 0.88 3.34 8.60
CA THR A 111 1.43 4.03 7.43
C THR A 111 2.90 3.66 7.22
N GLY A 112 3.29 3.35 5.99
CA GLY A 112 4.63 2.88 5.64
C GLY A 112 4.78 1.35 5.63
N ASP A 113 3.79 0.60 6.12
CA ASP A 113 3.80 -0.86 6.07
C ASP A 113 3.62 -1.37 4.64
N ILE A 114 4.41 -2.37 4.26
CA ILE A 114 4.23 -3.11 3.01
C ILE A 114 3.39 -4.34 3.33
N CYS A 115 2.19 -4.37 2.78
CA CYS A 115 1.21 -5.41 3.02
C CYS A 115 1.01 -6.27 1.78
N ARG A 116 1.01 -7.59 1.98
CA ARG A 116 0.49 -8.56 1.01
C ARG A 116 -0.95 -8.87 1.36
N LEU A 117 -1.83 -8.66 0.40
CA LEU A 117 -3.23 -9.01 0.46
C LEU A 117 -3.48 -10.21 -0.44
N THR A 118 -4.21 -11.21 0.06
CA THR A 118 -4.50 -12.44 -0.69
C THR A 118 -5.99 -12.73 -0.69
N ARG A 119 -6.46 -13.34 -1.79
CA ARG A 119 -7.88 -13.70 -2.01
C ARG A 119 -8.84 -12.53 -1.74
N CYS A 120 -8.45 -11.35 -2.19
CA CYS A 120 -9.25 -10.14 -2.09
C CYS A 120 -10.27 -10.09 -3.22
N TYR A 121 -11.19 -9.13 -3.11
CA TYR A 121 -12.13 -8.78 -4.16
C TYR A 121 -12.27 -7.27 -4.25
N THR A 122 -12.66 -6.77 -5.40
CA THR A 122 -12.94 -5.35 -5.62
C THR A 122 -14.44 -5.12 -5.69
N SER A 123 -14.90 -4.04 -5.07
CA SER A 123 -16.28 -3.59 -5.18
C SER A 123 -16.33 -2.07 -5.23
N THR A 124 -17.26 -1.53 -6.01
CA THR A 124 -17.48 -0.09 -6.07
C THR A 124 -18.47 0.30 -4.99
N HIS A 125 -18.04 1.15 -4.05
CA HIS A 125 -18.89 1.72 -3.02
C HIS A 125 -19.00 3.23 -3.23
N LYS A 126 -20.22 3.74 -3.47
CA LYS A 126 -20.48 5.17 -3.74
C LYS A 126 -19.60 5.78 -4.85
N GLY A 127 -19.36 5.01 -5.92
CA GLY A 127 -18.50 5.44 -7.03
C GLY A 127 -17.00 5.21 -6.82
N SER A 128 -16.55 4.84 -5.61
CA SER A 128 -15.14 4.56 -5.31
C SER A 128 -14.84 3.06 -5.39
N LEU A 129 -13.93 2.66 -6.28
CA LEU A 129 -13.40 1.30 -6.34
C LEU A 129 -12.64 0.99 -5.04
N THR A 130 -13.06 -0.02 -4.30
CA THR A 130 -12.47 -0.38 -3.01
C THR A 130 -12.15 -1.88 -2.98
N VAL A 131 -10.99 -2.23 -2.44
CA VAL A 131 -10.57 -3.62 -2.22
C VAL A 131 -11.02 -4.07 -0.84
N TYR A 132 -11.51 -5.30 -0.77
CA TYR A 132 -11.97 -5.96 0.44
C TYR A 132 -11.30 -7.33 0.56
N LEU A 133 -11.14 -7.81 1.80
CA LEU A 133 -10.70 -9.19 2.04
C LEU A 133 -11.85 -10.16 1.77
N GLY A 134 -11.60 -11.19 0.95
CA GLY A 134 -12.57 -12.27 0.75
C GLY A 134 -12.69 -13.18 1.97
N ARG A 135 -13.59 -14.17 1.91
CA ARG A 135 -13.88 -15.11 3.03
C ARG A 135 -12.63 -15.80 3.60
N ASN A 136 -11.68 -16.17 2.75
CA ASN A 136 -10.40 -16.78 3.13
C ASN A 136 -9.22 -15.84 2.82
N GLY A 137 -9.52 -14.54 2.72
CA GLY A 137 -8.56 -13.50 2.46
C GLY A 137 -7.81 -13.11 3.72
N LYS A 138 -6.55 -12.73 3.53
CA LYS A 138 -5.70 -12.27 4.63
C LYS A 138 -4.83 -11.12 4.17
N ILE A 139 -4.54 -10.24 5.11
CA ILE A 139 -3.53 -9.21 5.01
C ILE A 139 -2.33 -9.62 5.85
N THR A 140 -1.12 -9.45 5.32
CA THR A 140 0.12 -9.83 5.99
C THR A 140 1.14 -8.74 5.76
N LYS A 141 1.68 -8.15 6.83
CA LYS A 141 2.84 -7.27 6.75
C LYS A 141 4.05 -8.09 6.33
N ILE A 142 4.67 -7.71 5.21
CA ILE A 142 5.86 -8.37 4.65
C ILE A 142 7.11 -7.49 4.72
N GLY A 143 6.95 -6.20 5.05
CA GLY A 143 8.06 -5.25 5.15
C GLY A 143 7.55 -3.85 5.49
N GLU A 144 8.45 -2.87 5.38
CA GLU A 144 8.18 -1.46 5.67
C GLU A 144 9.12 -0.54 4.86
N PHE A 145 8.65 0.68 4.56
CA PHE A 145 9.36 1.82 3.96
C PHE A 145 9.92 1.68 2.54
N CYS A 146 10.36 0.49 2.14
CA CYS A 146 11.27 0.33 1.03
C CYS A 146 10.61 0.16 -0.34
N MET A 147 9.27 0.26 -0.45
CA MET A 147 8.57 0.00 -1.71
C MET A 147 8.46 1.26 -2.58
N SER A 148 8.81 1.16 -3.86
CA SER A 148 8.53 2.23 -4.83
C SER A 148 7.03 2.29 -5.14
N PHE A 149 6.42 3.46 -5.00
CA PHE A 149 5.00 3.67 -5.30
C PHE A 149 4.76 5.00 -6.00
N VAL A 150 3.60 5.12 -6.65
CA VAL A 150 3.08 6.36 -7.22
C VAL A 150 1.75 6.70 -6.55
N GLU A 151 1.48 7.97 -6.31
CA GLU A 151 0.22 8.42 -5.69
C GLU A 151 -0.92 8.61 -6.71
N SER A 152 -0.55 8.82 -7.97
CA SER A 152 -1.45 9.04 -9.10
C SER A 152 -1.15 8.04 -10.21
N PRO A 153 -2.17 7.47 -10.87
CA PRO A 153 -3.61 7.72 -10.70
C PRO A 153 -4.19 7.03 -9.44
N ASN A 154 -5.21 7.64 -8.85
CA ASN A 154 -5.99 7.05 -7.77
C ASN A 154 -7.21 6.33 -8.35
N MET A 155 -7.20 5.00 -8.27
CA MET A 155 -8.25 4.14 -8.82
C MET A 155 -9.56 4.23 -8.03
N SER A 156 -9.53 4.83 -6.84
CA SER A 156 -10.68 5.01 -5.97
C SER A 156 -11.31 6.41 -6.07
N GLU A 157 -10.80 7.29 -6.93
CA GLU A 157 -11.46 8.57 -7.17
C GLU A 157 -12.87 8.32 -7.74
N PRO A 158 -13.92 8.85 -7.10
CA PRO A 158 -15.26 8.71 -7.61
C PRO A 158 -15.36 9.41 -8.95
N ASP A 159 -15.83 8.68 -9.97
CA ASP A 159 -16.07 9.25 -11.29
C ASP A 159 -16.97 10.51 -11.17
N PRO A 160 -16.56 11.67 -11.72
CA PRO A 160 -17.31 12.92 -11.65
C PRO A 160 -18.78 12.79 -12.11
N SER A 161 -19.08 11.84 -12.99
CA SER A 161 -20.43 11.56 -13.46
C SER A 161 -21.39 11.10 -12.34
N TYR A 162 -20.89 10.41 -11.31
CA TYR A 162 -21.69 9.99 -10.15
C TYR A 162 -22.00 11.16 -9.19
N GLN A 163 -21.13 12.16 -9.11
CA GLN A 163 -21.36 13.35 -8.27
C GLN A 163 -22.50 14.20 -8.82
N MET A 164 -22.62 14.30 -10.14
CA MET A 164 -23.72 15.01 -10.81
C MET A 164 -25.08 14.32 -10.62
N ALA A 165 -25.12 12.98 -10.56
CA ALA A 165 -26.37 12.25 -10.34
C ALA A 165 -26.92 12.40 -8.91
N ALA A 166 -26.03 12.51 -7.90
CA ALA A 166 -26.42 12.68 -6.50
C ALA A 166 -26.84 14.12 -6.13
N MET A 167 -26.44 15.13 -6.93
CA MET A 167 -26.90 16.53 -6.77
C MET A 167 -28.26 16.79 -7.43
N ASN A 168 -28.72 15.92 -8.33
CA ASN A 168 -29.96 16.08 -9.08
C ASN A 168 -31.15 15.26 -8.51
N SER A 169 -31.02 14.72 -7.30
CA SER A 169 -32.02 13.88 -6.62
C SER A 169 -32.41 14.44 -5.26
#